data_AF-A0A518B2N3-F1
#
_entry.id   AF-A0A518B2N3-F1
#
_cell.length_a   1.000
_cell.length_b   1.000
_cell.length_c   1.000
_cell.angle_alpha   90.00
_cell.angle_beta   90.00
_cell.angle_gamma   90.00
#
_symmetry.space_group_name_H-M   'P 1'
#
loop_
_entity.id
_entity.type
_entity.pdbx_description
1 polymer ?
#
loop_
_entity_poly.entity_id
_entity_poly.type
_entity_poly.pdbx_seq_one_letter_code
_entity_poly.pdbx_strand_id
1 'polypeptide(L)'
;MASLAGLGTTGETAYVVIERIDGSDSGKVWDAGSEALDTYDSSDIDDYDIAATEEGTASGRYAVTVPSSLPGGRYRIIWRIRAGGSPTESDSPFWEETIDWDGSNIVGLTTATSELTDVPTSTSSALTWMLWIGALCFHRRRTNKADGKTYVYQSDGSTVLGEVEFSDNGSEVDILKGVDP
;
A
#
# COMPACT_ATOMS: atom_id res chain seq x y z
N MET A 1 2.30 -17.66 13.33
CA MET A 1 2.45 -16.49 14.22
C MET A 1 3.16 -15.42 13.43
N ALA A 2 2.68 -14.18 13.47
CA ALA A 2 3.35 -13.07 12.79
C ALA A 2 4.57 -12.61 13.61
N SER A 3 5.62 -12.16 12.92
CA SER A 3 6.78 -11.53 13.53
C SER A 3 6.85 -10.04 13.15
N LEU A 4 7.28 -9.23 14.11
CA LEU A 4 7.63 -7.82 13.91
C LEU A 4 9.15 -7.69 13.93
N ALA A 5 9.69 -6.69 13.24
CA ALA A 5 11.13 -6.43 13.22
C ALA A 5 11.45 -4.94 13.41
N GLY A 6 12.33 -4.65 14.36
CA GLY A 6 12.85 -3.32 14.66
C GLY A 6 14.36 -3.21 14.44
N LEU A 7 14.87 -2.00 14.23
CA LEU A 7 16.31 -1.71 14.09
C LEU A 7 16.83 -0.99 15.33
N GLY A 8 17.85 -1.52 15.99
CA GLY A 8 18.47 -0.98 17.20
C GLY A 8 19.99 -1.15 17.22
N THR A 9 20.61 -0.77 18.33
CA THR A 9 22.04 -1.02 18.56
C THR A 9 22.30 -2.52 18.64
N THR A 10 23.38 -2.98 18.02
CA THR A 10 23.72 -4.41 17.97
C THR A 10 24.23 -4.96 19.32
N GLY A 11 23.93 -6.24 19.61
CA GLY A 11 24.43 -6.93 20.80
C GLY A 11 23.77 -6.52 22.11
N GLU A 12 22.69 -5.73 22.04
CA GLU A 12 21.93 -5.29 23.21
C GLU A 12 20.78 -6.26 23.51
N THR A 13 20.26 -6.22 24.74
CA THR A 13 19.00 -6.90 25.04
C THR A 13 17.83 -5.96 24.76
N ALA A 14 16.93 -6.37 23.87
CA ALA A 14 15.76 -5.58 23.51
C ALA A 14 14.46 -6.29 23.89
N TYR A 15 13.42 -5.50 24.11
CA TYR A 15 12.06 -5.98 24.33
C TYR A 15 11.05 -5.03 23.70
N VAL A 16 9.80 -5.47 23.59
CA VAL A 16 8.70 -4.62 23.16
C VAL A 16 7.63 -4.53 24.24
N VAL A 17 6.97 -3.38 24.29
CA VAL A 17 5.70 -3.16 24.98
C VAL A 17 4.62 -3.01 23.91
N ILE A 18 3.53 -3.76 24.04
CA ILE A 18 2.39 -3.71 23.11
C ILE A 18 1.26 -2.96 23.79
N GLU A 19 0.85 -1.83 23.23
CA GLU A 19 -0.24 -1.01 23.75
C GLU A 19 -1.38 -0.96 22.74
N ARG A 20 -2.60 -1.20 23.20
CA ARG A 20 -3.79 -1.04 22.37
C ARG A 20 -4.14 0.42 22.24
N ILE A 21 -4.42 0.89 21.01
CA ILE A 21 -4.73 2.30 20.76
C ILE A 21 -6.14 2.54 20.22
N ASP A 22 -6.97 1.48 20.13
CA ASP A 22 -8.34 1.54 19.64
C ASP A 22 -9.39 1.02 20.63
N GLY A 23 -10.65 1.35 20.38
CA GLY A 23 -11.81 0.83 21.10
C GLY A 23 -11.85 1.21 22.59
N SER A 24 -12.59 0.41 23.37
CA SER A 24 -12.78 0.61 24.82
C SER A 24 -11.56 0.22 25.66
N ASP A 25 -10.61 -0.50 25.06
CA ASP A 25 -9.37 -0.94 25.71
C ASP A 25 -8.17 -0.07 25.29
N SER A 26 -8.42 1.09 24.66
CA SER A 26 -7.37 2.05 24.30
C SER A 26 -6.58 2.50 25.55
N GLY A 27 -5.25 2.47 25.46
CA GLY A 27 -4.31 2.75 26.55
C GLY A 27 -3.98 1.55 27.44
N LYS A 28 -4.59 0.38 27.22
CA LYS A 28 -4.19 -0.86 27.89
C LYS A 28 -2.95 -1.47 27.24
N VAL A 29 -2.12 -2.11 28.04
CA VAL A 29 -0.90 -2.82 27.60
C VAL A 29 -1.11 -4.33 27.66
N TRP A 30 -0.39 -5.05 26.81
CA TRP A 30 -0.35 -6.51 26.90
C TRP A 30 0.49 -6.94 28.09
N ASP A 31 -0.12 -7.69 28.99
CA ASP A 31 0.50 -8.39 30.10
C ASP A 31 0.77 -9.84 29.67
N ALA A 32 2.06 -10.18 29.58
CA ALA A 32 2.54 -11.50 29.20
C ALA A 32 2.41 -12.53 30.34
N GLY A 33 2.37 -12.09 31.60
CA GLY A 33 2.17 -12.96 32.77
C GLY A 33 0.71 -13.42 32.89
N SER A 34 -0.25 -12.53 32.62
CA SER A 34 -1.69 -12.86 32.65
C SER A 34 -2.29 -13.25 31.29
N GLU A 35 -1.55 -13.07 30.20
CA GLU A 35 -2.00 -13.22 28.81
C GLU A 35 -3.27 -12.41 28.51
N ALA A 36 -3.32 -11.17 28.98
CA ALA A 36 -4.46 -10.27 28.80
C ALA A 36 -4.04 -8.82 28.58
N LEU A 37 -4.99 -7.99 28.12
CA LEU A 37 -4.81 -6.54 28.12
C LEU A 37 -5.11 -5.99 29.51
N ASP A 38 -4.15 -5.31 30.12
CA ASP A 38 -4.28 -4.73 31.45
C ASP A 38 -3.95 -3.23 31.48
N THR A 39 -4.30 -2.60 32.59
CA THR A 39 -3.90 -1.22 32.91
C THR A 39 -2.43 -1.24 33.30
N TYR A 40 -1.63 -0.39 32.65
CA TYR A 40 -0.21 -0.29 32.93
C TYR A 40 0.07 0.08 34.40
N ASP A 41 0.77 -0.77 35.13
CA ASP A 41 1.37 -0.47 36.43
C ASP A 41 2.92 -0.54 36.36
N SER A 42 3.59 0.56 36.66
CA SER A 42 5.05 0.63 36.66
C SER A 42 5.74 -0.35 37.63
N SER A 43 5.02 -0.89 38.62
CA SER A 43 5.58 -1.94 39.49
C SER A 43 5.76 -3.28 38.78
N ASP A 44 5.00 -3.51 37.71
CA ASP A 44 4.84 -4.81 37.03
C ASP A 44 5.41 -4.73 35.61
N ILE A 45 6.44 -3.89 35.41
CA ILE A 45 7.04 -3.67 34.09
C ILE A 45 7.65 -4.94 33.47
N ASP A 46 8.02 -5.92 34.31
CA ASP A 46 8.50 -7.25 33.92
C ASP A 46 7.39 -8.19 33.46
N ASP A 47 6.11 -7.82 33.62
CA ASP A 47 4.99 -8.53 33.02
C ASP A 47 4.62 -7.95 31.64
N TYR A 48 5.00 -6.70 31.34
CA TYR A 48 4.70 -6.04 30.07
C TYR A 48 5.81 -6.15 29.01
N ASP A 49 6.93 -6.82 29.31
CA ASP A 49 8.02 -6.99 28.38
C ASP A 49 7.90 -8.27 27.55
N ILE A 50 7.89 -8.12 26.23
CA ILE A 50 8.01 -9.25 25.32
C ILE A 50 9.41 -9.24 24.75
N ALA A 51 10.22 -10.24 25.15
CA ALA A 51 11.61 -10.36 24.74
C ALA A 51 11.74 -10.36 23.20
N ALA A 52 12.62 -9.50 22.68
CA ALA A 52 12.99 -9.48 21.28
C ALA A 52 14.34 -10.20 21.08
N THR A 53 14.50 -10.87 19.93
CA THR A 53 15.71 -11.61 19.59
C THR A 53 16.45 -10.92 18.45
N GLU A 54 17.75 -10.65 18.61
CA GLU A 54 18.58 -10.16 17.51
C GLU A 54 18.72 -11.26 16.43
N GLU A 55 18.36 -10.94 15.18
CA GLU A 55 18.44 -11.85 14.06
C GLU A 55 19.86 -11.86 13.48
N GLY A 56 20.56 -12.98 13.58
CA GLY A 56 21.93 -13.12 13.10
C GLY A 56 22.97 -12.52 14.04
N THR A 57 24.24 -12.53 13.61
CA THR A 57 25.34 -12.06 14.45
C THR A 57 25.55 -10.57 14.25
N ALA A 58 25.36 -9.81 15.32
CA ALA A 58 25.62 -8.39 15.39
C ALA A 58 24.91 -7.55 14.29
N SER A 59 23.63 -7.84 14.03
CA SER A 59 22.87 -7.25 12.93
C SER A 59 22.21 -5.92 13.30
N GLY A 60 21.94 -5.69 14.59
CA GLY A 60 21.07 -4.62 15.05
C GLY A 60 19.61 -4.79 14.63
N ARG A 61 19.23 -5.95 14.07
CA ARG A 61 17.86 -6.25 13.65
C ARG A 61 17.24 -7.17 14.68
N TYR A 62 16.18 -6.72 15.35
CA TYR A 62 15.51 -7.48 16.40
C TYR A 62 14.15 -7.94 15.91
N ALA A 63 13.79 -9.18 16.21
CA ALA A 63 12.49 -9.75 15.90
C ALA A 63 11.74 -10.15 17.17
N VAL A 64 10.43 -9.96 17.16
CA VAL A 64 9.51 -10.42 18.22
C VAL A 64 8.32 -11.13 17.60
N THR A 65 7.82 -12.16 18.28
CA THR A 65 6.60 -12.86 17.87
C THR A 65 5.41 -12.23 18.58
N VAL A 66 4.39 -11.82 17.83
CA VAL A 66 3.15 -11.29 18.42
C VAL A 66 2.42 -12.43 19.15
N PRO A 67 2.01 -12.26 20.42
CA PRO A 67 1.30 -13.30 21.17
C PRO A 67 0.04 -13.76 20.45
N SER A 68 -0.16 -15.07 20.32
CA SER A 68 -1.34 -15.62 19.63
C SER A 68 -2.65 -15.40 20.39
N SER A 69 -2.59 -15.13 21.69
CA SER A 69 -3.73 -14.78 22.54
C SER A 69 -4.08 -13.29 22.50
N LEU A 70 -3.26 -12.44 21.86
CA LEU A 70 -3.54 -11.01 21.73
C LEU A 70 -4.84 -10.82 20.92
N PRO A 71 -5.88 -10.17 21.48
CA PRO A 71 -7.13 -9.91 20.77
C PRO A 71 -6.92 -9.09 19.50
N GLY A 72 -7.84 -9.18 18.54
CA GLY A 72 -7.80 -8.32 17.35
C GLY A 72 -7.99 -6.83 17.71
N GLY A 73 -7.26 -5.95 17.02
CA GLY A 73 -7.28 -4.51 17.25
C GLY A 73 -6.09 -3.78 16.62
N ARG A 74 -6.03 -2.47 16.83
CA ARG A 74 -4.89 -1.63 16.46
C ARG A 74 -3.97 -1.40 17.65
N TYR A 75 -2.67 -1.64 17.43
CA TYR A 75 -1.65 -1.63 18.47
C TYR A 75 -0.50 -0.70 18.13
N ARG A 76 -0.01 0.02 19.14
CA ARG A 76 1.29 0.67 19.16
C ARG A 76 2.31 -0.31 19.76
N ILE A 77 3.41 -0.52 19.05
CA ILE A 77 4.51 -1.39 19.46
C ILE A 77 5.71 -0.51 19.78
N ILE A 78 6.14 -0.51 21.05
CA ILE A 78 7.23 0.33 21.54
C ILE A 78 8.43 -0.57 21.83
N TRP A 79 9.51 -0.40 21.08
CA TRP A 79 10.73 -1.17 21.24
C TRP A 79 11.70 -0.44 22.17
N ARG A 80 12.24 -1.14 23.15
CA ARG A 80 13.15 -0.59 24.17
C ARG A 80 14.43 -1.43 24.29
N ILE A 81 15.54 -0.76 24.60
CA ILE A 81 16.81 -1.40 24.95
C ILE A 81 16.90 -1.48 26.47
N ARG A 82 17.13 -2.69 26.98
CA ARG A 82 17.27 -2.97 28.40
C ARG A 82 18.68 -2.60 28.85
N ALA A 83 18.80 -1.61 29.74
CA ALA A 83 20.10 -1.18 30.25
C ALA A 83 20.71 -2.14 31.29
N GLY A 84 19.91 -3.06 31.84
CA GLY A 84 20.31 -3.97 32.91
C GLY A 84 19.82 -5.41 32.72
N GLY A 85 19.69 -6.13 33.85
CA GLY A 85 19.22 -7.53 33.86
C GLY A 85 17.70 -7.68 33.76
N SER A 86 16.94 -6.64 34.13
CA SER A 86 15.47 -6.61 34.14
C SER A 86 14.97 -5.33 33.46
N PRO A 87 13.77 -5.33 32.86
CA PRO A 87 13.14 -4.13 32.32
C PRO A 87 13.00 -3.03 33.37
N THR A 88 13.19 -1.78 32.95
CA THR A 88 13.01 -0.61 33.83
C THR A 88 12.35 0.54 33.07
N GLU A 89 11.65 1.43 33.80
CA GLU A 89 11.05 2.63 33.20
C GLU A 89 12.07 3.55 32.51
N SER A 90 13.33 3.50 32.98
CA SER A 90 14.44 4.25 32.40
C SER A 90 15.00 3.66 31.11
N ASP A 91 14.57 2.46 30.71
CA ASP A 91 14.98 1.85 29.45
C ASP A 91 14.51 2.70 28.27
N SER A 92 15.45 3.05 27.39
CA SER A 92 15.20 4.00 26.32
C SER A 92 14.43 3.35 25.17
N PRO A 93 13.33 3.97 24.68
CA PRO A 93 12.71 3.55 23.43
C PRO A 93 13.63 3.88 22.25
N PHE A 94 13.74 2.96 21.30
CA PHE A 94 14.56 3.16 20.09
C PHE A 94 13.78 3.02 18.78
N TRP A 95 12.61 2.39 18.82
CA TRP A 95 11.72 2.25 17.67
C TRP A 95 10.26 2.19 18.13
N GLU A 96 9.37 2.72 17.31
CA GLU A 96 7.93 2.65 17.54
C GLU A 96 7.24 2.42 16.20
N GLU A 97 6.24 1.54 16.19
CA GLU A 97 5.39 1.31 15.02
C GLU A 97 3.94 1.09 15.44
N THR A 98 3.02 1.22 14.48
CA THR A 98 1.62 0.89 14.66
C THR A 98 1.25 -0.25 13.73
N ILE A 99 0.55 -1.25 14.26
CA ILE A 99 0.06 -2.40 13.51
C ILE A 99 -1.44 -2.55 13.65
N ASP A 100 -2.09 -3.02 12.58
CA ASP A 100 -3.44 -3.55 12.65
C ASP A 100 -3.33 -5.07 12.78
N TRP A 101 -3.95 -5.67 13.79
CA TRP A 101 -3.84 -7.10 14.12
C TRP A 101 -5.22 -7.76 14.07
N ASP A 102 -5.38 -8.84 13.32
CA ASP A 102 -6.66 -9.56 13.20
C ASP A 102 -6.84 -10.69 14.25
N GLY A 103 -5.89 -10.86 15.16
CA GLY A 103 -5.84 -12.00 16.08
C GLY A 103 -4.91 -13.12 15.62
N SER A 104 -4.36 -13.05 14.40
CA SER A 104 -3.46 -14.09 13.85
C SER A 104 -2.41 -13.56 12.87
N ASN A 105 -2.70 -12.47 12.16
CA ASN A 105 -1.85 -11.81 11.18
C ASN A 105 -1.89 -10.29 11.35
N ILE A 106 -0.79 -9.66 10.91
CA ILE A 106 -0.73 -8.21 10.75
C ILE A 106 -1.49 -7.86 9.47
N VAL A 107 -2.54 -7.08 9.63
CA VAL A 107 -3.36 -6.53 8.55
C VAL A 107 -2.77 -5.20 8.11
N GLY A 108 -2.87 -4.86 6.83
CA GLY A 108 -2.56 -3.50 6.37
C GLY A 108 -1.07 -3.18 6.20
N LEU A 109 -0.16 -4.14 6.41
CA LEU A 109 1.16 -4.07 5.78
C LEU A 109 1.05 -4.46 4.30
N THR A 110 0.10 -3.87 3.60
CA THR A 110 0.08 -3.87 2.14
C THR A 110 1.26 -3.01 1.75
N THR A 111 2.42 -3.64 1.49
CA THR A 111 3.51 -3.00 0.79
C THR A 111 2.89 -2.19 -0.34
N ALA A 112 3.07 -0.88 -0.35
CA ALA A 112 2.54 0.05 -1.35
C ALA A 112 3.17 -0.18 -2.75
N THR A 113 3.47 -1.43 -3.09
CA THR A 113 4.03 -1.90 -4.35
C THR A 113 2.99 -2.56 -5.25
N SER A 114 1.76 -2.79 -4.77
CA SER A 114 0.71 -3.45 -5.58
C SER A 114 -0.34 -2.50 -6.17
N GLU A 115 -0.46 -1.26 -5.66
CA GLU A 115 -1.43 -0.27 -6.18
C GLU A 115 -0.95 0.51 -7.43
N LEU A 116 0.20 0.15 -8.02
CA LEU A 116 0.54 0.61 -9.37
C LEU A 116 -0.04 -0.29 -10.48
N THR A 117 -0.74 -1.38 -10.13
CA THR A 117 -1.21 -2.37 -11.13
C THR A 117 -2.67 -2.22 -11.54
N ASP A 118 -3.44 -1.35 -10.88
CA ASP A 118 -4.79 -0.99 -11.32
C ASP A 118 -4.91 0.54 -11.41
N VAL A 119 -4.23 1.13 -12.40
CA VAL A 119 -4.80 2.32 -13.04
C VAL A 119 -6.09 1.81 -13.69
N PRO A 120 -7.29 2.19 -13.22
CA PRO A 120 -8.51 1.70 -13.82
C PRO A 120 -8.52 2.16 -15.29
N THR A 121 -8.42 1.21 -16.22
CA THR A 121 -8.66 1.44 -17.66
C THR A 121 -10.14 1.66 -17.95
N SER A 122 -10.92 2.16 -16.98
CA SER A 122 -12.22 2.76 -17.25
C SER A 122 -11.99 4.16 -17.84
N THR A 123 -11.36 4.21 -19.01
CA THR A 123 -11.55 5.34 -19.92
C THR A 123 -13.03 5.34 -20.28
N SER A 124 -13.78 6.20 -19.59
CA SER A 124 -15.06 6.71 -20.10
C SER A 124 -14.86 7.05 -21.58
N SER A 125 -15.79 6.63 -22.44
CA SER A 125 -15.72 6.78 -23.91
C SER A 125 -15.24 8.16 -24.38
N ALA A 126 -15.46 9.22 -23.61
CA ALA A 126 -14.94 10.56 -23.86
C ALA A 126 -13.40 10.64 -24.02
N LEU A 127 -12.61 9.86 -23.27
CA LEU A 127 -11.13 9.90 -23.36
C LEU A 127 -10.60 9.12 -24.59
N THR A 128 -11.27 8.05 -25.01
CA THR A 128 -10.97 7.39 -26.29
C THR A 128 -11.22 8.34 -27.45
N TRP A 129 -12.32 9.10 -27.43
CA TRP A 129 -12.56 10.16 -28.43
C TRP A 129 -11.49 11.26 -28.41
N MET A 130 -11.00 11.66 -27.24
CA MET A 130 -9.93 12.67 -27.14
C MET A 130 -8.57 12.14 -27.65
N LEU A 131 -8.25 10.86 -27.41
CA LEU A 131 -7.08 10.21 -28.00
C LEU A 131 -7.19 10.08 -29.52
N TRP A 132 -8.39 9.80 -30.05
CA TRP A 132 -8.65 9.79 -31.48
C TRP A 132 -8.51 11.18 -32.12
N ILE A 133 -9.00 12.24 -31.48
CA ILE A 133 -8.82 13.63 -31.96
C ILE A 133 -7.34 14.02 -31.92
N GLY A 134 -6.61 13.63 -30.87
CA GLY A 134 -5.16 13.81 -30.78
C GLY A 134 -4.41 13.07 -31.90
N ALA A 135 -4.75 11.81 -32.15
CA ALA A 135 -4.20 11.02 -33.25
C ALA A 135 -4.53 11.65 -34.62
N LEU A 136 -5.73 12.22 -34.77
CA LEU A 136 -6.15 12.96 -35.97
C LEU A 136 -5.27 14.18 -36.23
N CYS A 137 -4.73 14.83 -35.18
CA CYS A 137 -3.90 16.03 -35.27
C CYS A 137 -2.44 15.74 -35.65
N PHE A 138 -1.93 14.52 -35.38
CA PHE A 138 -0.51 14.18 -35.61
C PHE A 138 -0.24 13.21 -36.77
N HIS A 139 -1.27 12.63 -37.40
CA HIS A 139 -1.09 11.68 -38.51
C HIS A 139 -1.35 12.31 -39.89
N ARG A 140 -0.66 11.77 -40.90
CA ARG A 140 -0.75 12.21 -42.30
C ARG A 140 -2.11 11.83 -42.89
N ARG A 141 -2.93 12.82 -43.21
CA ARG A 141 -4.24 12.60 -43.85
C ARG A 141 -4.12 12.56 -45.36
N ARG A 142 -4.85 11.63 -46.00
CA ARG A 142 -5.11 11.67 -47.44
C ARG A 142 -6.62 11.55 -47.67
N THR A 143 -7.17 12.54 -48.36
CA THR A 143 -8.55 12.49 -48.83
C THR A 143 -8.54 11.89 -50.23
N ASN A 144 -9.31 10.83 -50.43
CA ASN A 144 -9.51 10.27 -51.76
C ASN A 144 -10.70 11.00 -52.41
N LYS A 145 -10.45 11.66 -53.55
CA LYS A 145 -11.48 12.46 -54.23
C LYS A 145 -12.51 11.59 -54.97
N ALA A 146 -12.22 10.31 -55.21
CA ALA A 146 -13.09 9.44 -55.98
C ALA A 146 -14.29 8.93 -55.17
N ASP A 147 -14.13 8.77 -53.86
CA ASP A 147 -15.14 8.22 -52.94
C ASP A 147 -15.60 9.23 -51.88
N GLY A 148 -14.96 10.40 -51.78
CA GLY A 148 -15.31 11.43 -50.79
C GLY A 148 -14.86 11.10 -49.37
N LYS A 149 -14.07 10.04 -49.18
CA LYS A 149 -13.68 9.52 -47.86
C LYS A 149 -12.31 10.05 -47.44
N THR A 150 -12.14 10.24 -46.14
CA THR A 150 -10.84 10.59 -45.56
C THR A 150 -10.33 9.42 -44.74
N TYR A 151 -9.14 8.95 -45.09
CA TYR A 151 -8.48 7.84 -44.42
C TYR A 151 -7.36 8.37 -43.51
N VAL A 152 -7.28 7.80 -42.31
CA VAL A 152 -6.18 8.03 -41.37
C VAL A 152 -5.24 6.85 -41.45
N TYR A 153 -3.96 7.10 -41.70
CA TYR A 153 -2.95 6.06 -41.84
C TYR A 153 -2.00 6.05 -40.63
N GLN A 154 -1.34 4.92 -40.39
CA GLN A 154 -0.14 4.89 -39.56
C GLN A 154 0.93 5.84 -40.10
N SER A 155 1.92 6.18 -39.26
CA SER A 155 3.00 7.11 -39.64
C SER A 155 3.81 6.66 -40.86
N ASP A 156 3.82 5.36 -41.15
CA ASP A 156 4.47 4.78 -42.33
C ASP A 156 3.67 4.96 -43.63
N GLY A 157 2.40 5.38 -43.54
CA GLY A 157 1.49 5.61 -44.67
C GLY A 157 1.02 4.35 -45.39
N SER A 158 1.32 3.16 -44.86
CA SER A 158 1.05 1.88 -45.53
C SER A 158 -0.29 1.26 -45.11
N THR A 159 -0.69 1.50 -43.86
CA THR A 159 -1.84 0.85 -43.23
C THR A 159 -2.89 1.87 -42.80
N VAL A 160 -4.17 1.63 -43.15
CA VAL A 160 -5.31 2.45 -42.73
C VAL A 160 -5.68 2.09 -41.30
N LEU A 161 -5.69 3.08 -40.41
CA LEU A 161 -6.11 2.95 -39.01
C LEU A 161 -7.60 3.24 -38.81
N GLY A 162 -8.19 4.01 -39.72
CA GLY A 162 -9.60 4.37 -39.64
C GLY A 162 -10.08 5.09 -40.89
N GLU A 163 -11.38 4.98 -41.13
CA GLU A 163 -12.10 5.66 -42.20
C GLU A 163 -13.07 6.65 -41.58
N VAL A 164 -13.08 7.87 -42.12
CA VAL A 164 -14.08 8.89 -41.77
C VAL A 164 -14.83 9.26 -43.05
N GLU A 165 -16.13 8.99 -43.03
CA GLU A 165 -17.06 9.44 -44.07
C GLU A 165 -17.78 10.70 -43.58
N PHE A 166 -17.66 11.77 -44.36
CA PHE A 166 -18.37 13.02 -44.10
C PHE A 166 -19.61 13.06 -45.00
N SER A 167 -20.79 13.18 -44.39
CA SER A 167 -22.02 13.48 -45.12
C SER A 167 -22.34 14.96 -44.95
N ASP A 168 -22.41 15.69 -46.06
CA ASP A 168 -22.87 17.07 -46.06
C ASP A 168 -24.39 17.08 -46.27
N ASN A 169 -25.13 17.31 -45.18
CA ASN A 169 -26.59 17.45 -45.21
C ASN A 169 -27.05 18.92 -45.28
N GLY A 170 -26.17 19.83 -45.73
CA GLY A 170 -26.54 21.19 -46.12
C GLY A 170 -26.48 22.25 -45.01
N SER A 171 -26.14 21.87 -43.77
CA SER A 171 -25.77 22.86 -42.72
C SER A 171 -24.95 22.29 -41.55
N GLU A 172 -24.69 20.98 -41.51
CA GLU A 172 -23.96 20.34 -40.42
C GLU A 172 -23.15 19.17 -40.98
N VAL A 173 -21.91 19.02 -40.51
CA VAL A 173 -21.02 17.91 -40.89
C VAL A 173 -21.18 16.82 -39.84
N ASP A 174 -21.93 15.77 -40.17
CA ASP A 174 -22.09 14.60 -39.30
C ASP A 174 -20.97 13.57 -39.57
N ILE A 175 -20.31 13.12 -38.48
CA ILE A 175 -19.34 12.02 -38.52
C ILE A 175 -20.11 10.73 -38.28
N LEU A 176 -20.42 10.00 -39.35
CA LEU A 176 -21.45 8.97 -39.28
C LEU A 176 -21.02 7.70 -38.56
N LYS A 177 -19.77 7.22 -38.66
CA LYS A 177 -19.23 6.08 -37.89
C LYS A 177 -17.69 6.10 -37.85
N GLY A 178 -17.11 5.80 -36.69
CA GLY A 178 -15.76 5.25 -36.61
C GLY A 178 -15.88 3.73 -36.69
N VAL A 179 -15.26 3.10 -37.69
CA VAL A 179 -15.20 1.63 -37.77
C VAL A 179 -13.95 1.22 -36.99
N ASP A 180 -14.15 0.55 -35.85
CA ASP A 180 -13.05 -0.14 -35.16
C ASP A 180 -12.53 -1.26 -36.10
N PRO A 181 -11.21 -1.37 -36.31
CA PRO A 181 -10.61 -2.40 -37.16
C PRO A 181 -10.82 -3.82 -36.60
#